data_AF-A0A060WG57-F1
#
_entry.id   AF-A0A060WG57-F1
#
_cell.length_a   1.000
_cell.length_b   1.000
_cell.length_c   1.000
_cell.angle_alpha   90.00
_cell.angle_beta   90.00
_cell.angle_gamma   90.00
#
_symmetry.space_group_name_H-M   'P 1'
#
loop_
_entity.id
_entity.type
_entity.pdbx_description
1 polymer ?
#
loop_
_entity_poly.entity_id
_entity_poly.type
_entity_poly.pdbx_seq_one_letter_code
_entity_poly.pdbx_strand_id
1 'polypeptide(L)'
;MGHVQRGYFLTKLYMNMYQRFFLYRLKPAISHTGNPLYDLFMGRELNPQIGSFDLKYFCELRPGLIGWVVINLGMLMKEVELRDSASLAMILVNSFQLLYVADALWNEEAVLTPMDIVHDGFGFVLAFGELAWVPFLVVHPQSLSPLGATAIVTLNGVGYYIFRKSNSQKNQFRPYASQCCMLTWRLLPQQRGLLVSGWWGLVRHPNYLGDLLMALA
;
A
#
# COMPACT_ATOMS: atom_id res chain seq x y z
N MET A 1 -5.67 48.51 -11.17
CA MET A 1 -4.29 48.13 -10.78
C MET A 1 -4.21 46.88 -9.88
N GLY A 2 -5.27 46.06 -9.73
CA GLY A 2 -5.28 44.91 -8.78
C GLY A 2 -5.19 43.50 -9.40
N HIS A 3 -5.20 43.35 -10.73
CA HIS A 3 -5.19 42.03 -11.38
C HIS A 3 -3.80 41.51 -11.77
N VAL A 4 -2.79 42.39 -11.85
CA VAL A 4 -1.42 41.99 -12.24
C VAL A 4 -0.64 41.40 -11.04
N GLN A 5 -0.93 41.81 -9.80
CA GLN A 5 -0.21 41.32 -8.61
C GLN A 5 -0.54 39.86 -8.21
N ARG A 6 -1.72 39.32 -8.59
CA ARG A 6 -2.09 37.92 -8.26
C ARG A 6 -1.30 36.88 -9.07
N GLY A 7 -0.98 37.17 -10.33
CA GLY A 7 -0.18 36.28 -11.18
C GLY A 7 1.28 36.16 -10.71
N TYR A 8 1.86 37.26 -10.21
CA TYR A 8 3.22 37.30 -9.66
C TYR A 8 3.35 36.55 -8.33
N PHE A 9 2.28 36.49 -7.53
CA PHE A 9 2.30 35.72 -6.28
C PHE A 9 2.29 34.21 -6.55
N LEU A 10 1.44 33.74 -7.47
CA LEU A 10 1.38 32.32 -7.85
C LEU A 10 2.65 31.84 -8.56
N THR A 11 3.25 32.66 -9.43
CA THR A 11 4.53 32.33 -10.07
C THR A 11 5.69 32.39 -9.08
N LYS A 12 5.70 33.32 -8.12
CA LYS A 12 6.69 33.31 -7.02
C LYS A 12 6.51 32.12 -6.09
N LEU A 13 5.27 31.72 -5.79
CA LEU A 13 4.98 30.55 -4.96
C LEU A 13 5.41 29.26 -5.68
N TYR A 14 5.12 29.16 -6.98
CA TYR A 14 5.58 28.07 -7.85
C TYR A 14 7.10 28.03 -7.93
N MET A 15 7.77 29.16 -8.15
CA MET A 15 9.23 29.25 -8.20
C MET A 15 9.89 29.02 -6.84
N ASN A 16 9.28 29.44 -5.72
CA ASN A 16 9.77 29.13 -4.38
C ASN A 16 9.59 27.66 -4.03
N MET A 17 8.46 27.05 -4.41
CA MET A 17 8.26 25.61 -4.34
C MET A 17 9.32 24.90 -5.18
N TYR A 18 9.51 25.31 -6.44
CA TYR A 18 10.48 24.73 -7.35
C TYR A 18 11.92 24.82 -6.82
N GLN A 19 12.33 25.97 -6.29
CA GLN A 19 13.65 26.16 -5.71
C GLN A 19 13.83 25.40 -4.38
N ARG A 20 12.79 25.33 -3.53
CA ARG A 20 12.85 24.55 -2.28
C ARG A 20 12.82 23.03 -2.52
N PHE A 21 12.14 22.58 -3.57
CA PHE A 21 12.10 21.19 -4.03
C PHE A 21 13.45 20.75 -4.63
N PHE A 22 14.23 21.68 -5.20
CA PHE A 22 15.52 21.34 -5.81
C PHE A 22 16.74 21.53 -4.89
N LEU A 23 16.70 22.47 -3.93
CA LEU A 23 17.92 22.89 -3.22
C LEU A 23 18.09 22.32 -1.80
N TYR A 24 17.08 21.67 -1.20
CA TYR A 24 17.13 21.40 0.25
C TYR A 24 17.29 19.95 0.74
N ARG A 25 17.34 18.91 -0.10
CA ARG A 25 17.67 17.56 0.42
C ARG A 25 18.52 16.72 -0.52
N LEU A 26 19.84 16.88 -0.35
CA LEU A 26 20.83 15.86 -0.68
C LEU A 26 20.69 14.66 0.27
N LYS A 27 19.72 13.78 0.00
CA LYS A 27 19.73 12.35 0.37
C LYS A 27 19.58 11.57 -0.93
N PRO A 28 20.24 10.40 -1.10
CA PRO A 28 20.66 9.91 -2.41
C PRO A 28 19.46 9.87 -3.35
N ALA A 29 19.43 10.83 -4.28
CA ALA A 29 18.44 10.87 -5.33
C ALA A 29 18.61 9.59 -6.13
N ILE A 30 17.50 8.92 -6.42
CA ILE A 30 17.49 7.89 -7.46
C ILE A 30 18.03 8.57 -8.72
N SER A 31 19.10 8.00 -9.27
CA SER A 31 19.99 8.61 -10.26
C SER A 31 19.28 9.47 -11.30
N HIS A 32 19.76 10.71 -11.48
CA HIS A 32 19.30 11.61 -12.53
C HIS A 32 19.52 10.96 -13.91
N THR A 33 18.43 10.62 -14.60
CA THR A 33 18.51 10.02 -15.93
C THR A 33 18.69 11.07 -17.03
N GLY A 34 18.61 12.36 -16.68
CA GLY A 34 18.75 13.50 -17.59
C GLY A 34 17.49 13.85 -18.37
N ASN A 35 16.42 13.04 -18.26
CA ASN A 35 15.13 13.28 -18.89
C ASN A 35 14.10 13.77 -17.86
N PRO A 36 13.65 15.04 -17.92
CA PRO A 36 12.74 15.62 -16.93
C PRO A 36 11.36 14.96 -16.90
N LEU A 37 10.89 14.38 -18.01
CA LEU A 37 9.61 13.66 -18.05
C LEU A 37 9.71 12.32 -17.31
N TYR A 38 10.80 11.59 -17.54
CA TYR A 38 11.04 10.31 -16.86
C TYR A 38 11.21 10.48 -15.36
N ASP A 39 11.97 11.51 -14.96
CA ASP A 39 12.22 11.83 -13.56
C ASP A 39 10.95 12.28 -12.81
N LEU A 40 10.00 12.94 -13.50
CA LEU A 40 8.67 13.24 -12.96
C LEU A 40 7.81 11.98 -12.82
N PHE A 41 7.93 11.07 -13.78
CA PHE A 41 7.13 9.84 -13.83
C PHE A 41 7.53 8.85 -12.72
N MET A 42 8.84 8.64 -12.55
CA MET A 42 9.40 7.73 -11.53
C MET A 42 9.56 8.39 -10.15
N GLY A 43 9.66 9.71 -10.09
CA GLY A 43 9.89 10.43 -8.85
C GLY A 43 11.37 10.47 -8.48
N ARG A 44 11.88 11.69 -8.23
CA ARG A 44 13.29 11.90 -7.85
C ARG A 44 13.53 11.71 -6.35
N GLU A 45 12.57 12.13 -5.54
CA GLU A 45 12.69 12.09 -4.09
C GLU A 45 12.12 10.77 -3.56
N LEU A 46 12.89 10.08 -2.72
CA LEU A 46 12.46 8.84 -2.09
C LEU A 46 11.25 9.07 -1.17
N ASN A 47 11.33 10.08 -0.29
CA ASN A 47 10.32 10.43 0.71
C ASN A 47 10.18 11.96 0.78
N PRO A 48 9.37 12.59 -0.10
CA PRO A 48 9.14 14.02 -0.07
C PRO A 48 8.41 14.41 1.22
N GLN A 49 8.93 15.42 1.92
CA GLN A 49 8.39 15.84 3.22
C GLN A 49 8.05 17.32 3.23
N ILE A 50 6.84 17.65 3.69
CA ILE A 50 6.43 19.03 4.01
C ILE A 50 6.53 19.19 5.53
N GLY A 51 7.68 19.65 6.02
CA GLY A 51 7.95 19.72 7.46
C GLY A 51 8.10 18.32 8.06
N SER A 52 7.24 17.95 9.01
CA SER A 52 7.17 16.61 9.60
C SER A 52 6.23 15.65 8.85
N PHE A 53 5.58 16.13 7.79
CA PHE A 53 4.59 15.36 7.03
C PHE A 53 5.26 14.62 5.88
N ASP A 54 5.23 13.29 5.93
CA ASP A 54 5.72 12.42 4.85
C ASP A 54 4.61 12.19 3.82
N LEU A 55 4.78 12.78 2.63
CA LEU A 55 3.77 12.75 1.57
C LEU A 55 3.56 11.34 1.02
N LYS A 56 4.61 10.55 0.95
CA LYS A 56 4.54 9.21 0.35
C LYS A 56 3.74 8.28 1.24
N TYR A 57 4.16 8.20 2.51
CA TYR A 57 3.42 7.44 3.51
C TYR A 57 1.98 7.92 3.67
N PHE A 58 1.74 9.23 3.63
CA PHE A 58 0.40 9.76 3.68
C PHE A 58 -0.44 9.31 2.49
N CYS A 59 0.04 9.50 1.25
CA CYS A 59 -0.68 9.18 0.03
C CYS A 59 -1.05 7.69 -0.08
N GLU A 60 -0.12 6.82 0.31
CA GLU A 60 -0.31 5.38 0.23
C GLU A 60 -1.39 4.90 1.20
N LEU A 61 -1.29 5.30 2.47
CA LEU A 61 -2.16 4.75 3.51
C LEU A 61 -3.50 5.49 3.63
N ARG A 62 -3.51 6.82 3.48
CA ARG A 62 -4.69 7.63 3.78
C ARG A 62 -5.59 7.79 2.55
N PRO A 63 -5.30 8.64 1.55
CA PRO A 63 -6.17 8.76 0.39
C PRO A 63 -6.15 7.50 -0.50
N GLY A 64 -5.08 6.71 -0.51
CA GLY A 64 -5.03 5.41 -1.21
C GLY A 64 -5.99 4.38 -0.60
N LEU A 65 -5.63 3.80 0.56
CA LEU A 65 -6.43 2.72 1.15
C LEU A 65 -7.81 3.17 1.67
N ILE A 66 -7.92 4.32 2.34
CA ILE A 66 -9.24 4.81 2.82
C ILE A 66 -10.09 5.25 1.63
N GLY A 67 -9.49 5.91 0.63
CA GLY A 67 -10.20 6.29 -0.60
C GLY A 67 -10.74 5.08 -1.35
N TRP A 68 -9.99 3.99 -1.40
CA TRP A 68 -10.45 2.73 -1.97
C TRP A 68 -11.72 2.21 -1.29
N VAL A 69 -11.77 2.17 0.04
CA VAL A 69 -12.98 1.77 0.78
C VAL A 69 -14.16 2.71 0.49
N VAL A 70 -13.93 4.01 0.44
CA VAL A 70 -15.00 4.99 0.14
C VAL A 70 -15.57 4.76 -1.26
N ILE A 71 -14.72 4.50 -2.25
CA ILE A 71 -15.17 4.20 -3.62
C ILE A 71 -15.96 2.90 -3.66
N ASN A 72 -15.51 1.85 -2.97
CA ASN A 72 -16.23 0.58 -2.88
C ASN A 72 -17.63 0.74 -2.27
N LEU A 73 -17.75 1.51 -1.19
CA LEU A 73 -19.04 1.83 -0.58
C LEU A 73 -19.93 2.66 -1.53
N GLY A 74 -19.34 3.58 -2.30
CA GLY A 74 -20.04 4.30 -3.35
C GLY A 74 -20.59 3.37 -4.45
N MET A 75 -19.81 2.38 -4.87
CA MET A 75 -20.24 1.35 -5.83
C MET A 75 -21.35 0.45 -5.26
N LEU A 76 -21.23 0.06 -3.99
CA LEU A 76 -22.27 -0.70 -3.28
C LEU A 76 -23.59 0.07 -3.22
N MET A 77 -23.53 1.35 -2.82
CA MET A 77 -24.72 2.22 -2.80
C MET A 77 -25.32 2.37 -4.20
N LYS A 78 -24.48 2.52 -5.23
CA LYS A 78 -24.97 2.64 -6.61
C LYS A 78 -25.65 1.36 -7.10
N GLU A 79 -25.15 0.19 -6.71
CA GLU A 79 -25.81 -1.07 -7.03
C GLU A 79 -27.17 -1.18 -6.35
N VAL A 80 -27.27 -0.80 -5.07
CA VAL A 80 -28.55 -0.79 -4.33
C VAL A 80 -29.55 0.16 -4.99
N GLU A 81 -29.12 1.34 -5.45
CA GLU A 81 -29.98 2.28 -6.18
C GLU A 81 -30.49 1.72 -7.51
N LEU A 82 -29.69 0.91 -8.21
CA LEU A 82 -30.04 0.38 -9.54
C LEU A 82 -30.83 -0.94 -9.48
N ARG A 83 -30.70 -1.72 -8.41
CA ARG A 83 -31.26 -3.08 -8.29
C ARG A 83 -32.15 -3.30 -7.06
N ASP A 84 -32.45 -2.23 -6.32
CA ASP A 84 -33.17 -2.21 -5.03
C ASP A 84 -32.57 -3.12 -3.93
N SER A 85 -31.44 -3.77 -4.21
CA SER A 85 -30.78 -4.73 -3.32
C SER A 85 -29.30 -4.88 -3.71
N ALA A 86 -28.46 -5.09 -2.69
CA ALA A 86 -27.04 -5.38 -2.91
C ALA A 86 -26.85 -6.86 -3.24
N SER A 87 -26.02 -7.16 -4.25
CA SER A 87 -25.68 -8.55 -4.57
C SER A 87 -24.80 -9.16 -3.47
N LEU A 88 -24.94 -10.47 -3.23
CA LEU A 88 -24.10 -11.19 -2.26
C LEU A 88 -22.60 -11.03 -2.57
N ALA A 89 -22.24 -11.05 -3.86
CA ALA A 89 -20.88 -10.82 -4.33
C ALA A 89 -20.35 -9.42 -3.94
N MET A 90 -21.16 -8.37 -4.12
CA MET A 90 -20.76 -7.01 -3.77
C MET A 90 -20.56 -6.84 -2.26
N ILE A 91 -21.44 -7.44 -1.45
CA ILE A 91 -21.30 -7.43 0.01
C ILE A 91 -20.01 -8.14 0.44
N LEU A 92 -19.71 -9.31 -0.14
CA LEU A 92 -18.49 -10.07 0.17
C LEU A 92 -17.23 -9.30 -0.22
N VAL A 93 -17.18 -8.78 -1.45
CA VAL A 93 -16.02 -8.00 -1.95
C VAL A 93 -15.77 -6.77 -1.06
N ASN A 94 -16.82 -5.99 -0.78
CA ASN A 94 -16.71 -4.83 0.12
C ASN A 94 -16.23 -5.24 1.51
N SER A 95 -16.72 -6.36 2.05
CA SER A 95 -16.34 -6.85 3.37
C SER A 95 -14.88 -7.29 3.42
N PHE A 96 -14.40 -8.06 2.44
CA PHE A 96 -13.01 -8.52 2.39
C PHE A 96 -12.04 -7.36 2.20
N GLN A 97 -12.34 -6.43 1.29
CA GLN A 97 -11.50 -5.26 1.05
C GLN A 97 -11.50 -4.32 2.26
N LEU A 98 -12.64 -4.15 2.94
CA LEU A 98 -12.70 -3.41 4.20
C LEU A 98 -11.86 -4.07 5.29
N LEU A 99 -11.94 -5.40 5.45
CA LEU A 99 -11.11 -6.13 6.41
C LEU A 99 -9.62 -5.99 6.10
N TYR A 100 -9.25 -6.07 4.82
CA TYR A 100 -7.87 -5.89 4.37
C TYR A 100 -7.34 -4.48 4.71
N VAL A 101 -8.12 -3.43 4.39
CA VAL A 101 -7.74 -2.05 4.69
C VAL A 101 -7.72 -1.78 6.19
N ALA A 102 -8.72 -2.25 6.94
CA ALA A 102 -8.75 -2.10 8.40
C ALA A 102 -7.54 -2.76 9.06
N ASP A 103 -7.13 -3.92 8.56
CA ASP A 103 -5.95 -4.62 9.04
C ASP A 103 -4.65 -3.85 8.72
N ALA A 104 -4.53 -3.29 7.52
CA ALA A 104 -3.39 -2.47 7.13
C ALA A 104 -3.27 -1.21 8.02
N LEU A 105 -4.42 -0.57 8.33
CA LEU A 105 -4.47 0.57 9.26
C LEU A 105 -4.13 0.17 10.71
N TRP A 106 -4.54 -1.02 11.15
CA TRP A 106 -4.19 -1.52 12.48
C TRP A 106 -2.70 -1.87 12.61
N ASN A 107 -2.08 -2.32 11.52
CA ASN A 107 -0.66 -2.71 11.48
C ASN A 107 0.16 -1.71 10.65
N GLU A 108 -0.08 -0.41 10.90
CA GLU A 108 0.51 0.72 10.16
C GLU A 108 2.05 0.66 10.11
N GLU A 109 2.70 0.17 11.17
CA GLU A 109 4.16 -0.02 11.22
C GLU A 109 4.69 -1.02 10.18
N ALA A 110 3.87 -2.01 9.78
CA ALA A 110 4.26 -2.97 8.76
C ALA A 110 4.25 -2.36 7.35
N VAL A 111 3.39 -1.37 7.11
CA VAL A 111 3.27 -0.62 5.84
C VAL A 111 4.49 0.27 5.60
N LEU A 112 5.32 0.56 6.60
CA LEU A 112 6.57 1.31 6.42
C LEU A 112 7.74 0.48 5.88
N THR A 113 7.55 -0.82 5.65
CA THR A 113 8.61 -1.76 5.28
C THR A 113 8.58 -2.40 3.89
N PRO A 114 7.54 -2.25 3.04
CA PRO A 114 7.59 -2.70 1.67
C PRO A 114 8.55 -1.85 0.82
N MET A 115 8.90 -2.43 -0.33
CA MET A 115 9.97 -1.95 -1.20
C MET A 115 9.63 -0.61 -1.85
N ASP A 116 8.36 -0.39 -2.14
CA ASP A 116 7.78 0.88 -2.58
C ASP A 116 8.18 2.01 -1.63
N ILE A 117 7.92 1.91 -0.33
CA ILE A 117 8.27 2.91 0.69
C ILE A 117 9.79 3.10 0.81
N VAL A 118 10.56 2.01 0.86
CA VAL A 118 11.98 2.05 1.25
C VAL A 118 12.92 2.36 0.08
N HIS A 119 12.57 1.96 -1.15
CA HIS A 119 13.47 1.98 -2.29
C HIS A 119 12.99 2.79 -3.48
N ASP A 120 11.68 2.95 -3.67
CA ASP A 120 11.14 3.61 -4.87
C ASP A 120 10.90 5.11 -4.67
N GLY A 121 11.05 5.90 -5.73
CA GLY A 121 10.78 7.34 -5.70
C GLY A 121 9.29 7.63 -5.62
N PHE A 122 8.91 8.74 -4.96
CA PHE A 122 7.55 9.24 -5.01
C PHE A 122 7.34 10.04 -6.32
N GLY A 123 6.78 9.37 -7.33
CA GLY A 123 6.51 9.91 -8.67
C GLY A 123 5.07 9.74 -9.12
N PHE A 124 4.78 10.13 -10.37
CA PHE A 124 3.44 9.98 -10.94
C PHE A 124 2.97 8.52 -10.99
N VAL A 125 3.85 7.56 -11.27
CA VAL A 125 3.48 6.12 -11.33
C VAL A 125 2.93 5.64 -10.00
N LEU A 126 3.60 6.00 -8.90
CA LEU A 126 3.25 5.56 -7.56
C LEU A 126 1.96 6.28 -7.09
N ALA A 127 1.88 7.61 -7.26
CA ALA A 127 0.68 8.36 -6.92
C ALA A 127 -0.55 7.96 -7.76
N PHE A 128 -0.39 7.69 -9.06
CA PHE A 128 -1.47 7.24 -9.93
C PHE A 128 -1.88 5.79 -9.61
N GLY A 129 -0.91 4.92 -9.33
CA GLY A 129 -1.17 3.53 -8.92
C GLY A 129 -2.04 3.47 -7.66
N GLU A 130 -1.66 4.22 -6.63
CA GLU A 130 -2.36 4.25 -5.35
C GLU A 130 -3.74 4.91 -5.42
N LEU A 131 -3.87 6.02 -6.16
CA LEU A 131 -5.09 6.84 -6.15
C LEU A 131 -6.10 6.46 -7.24
N ALA A 132 -5.65 5.96 -8.38
CA ALA A 132 -6.50 5.73 -9.54
C ALA A 132 -6.62 4.25 -9.89
N TRP A 133 -5.54 3.46 -9.86
CA TRP A 133 -5.59 2.10 -10.40
C TRP A 133 -6.37 1.10 -9.53
N VAL A 134 -6.11 1.10 -8.22
CA VAL A 134 -6.72 0.16 -7.25
C VAL A 134 -8.27 0.23 -7.21
N PRO A 135 -8.92 1.41 -7.23
CA PRO A 135 -10.38 1.47 -7.07
C PRO A 135 -11.23 1.08 -8.28
N PHE A 136 -10.72 1.03 -9.51
CA PHE A 136 -11.56 0.88 -10.72
C PHE A 136 -11.74 -0.56 -11.25
N LEU A 137 -11.22 -1.59 -10.57
CA LEU A 137 -11.17 -2.96 -11.11
C LEU A 137 -12.40 -3.85 -10.85
N VAL A 138 -13.43 -3.40 -10.14
CA VAL A 138 -14.60 -4.24 -9.79
C VAL A 138 -15.86 -3.80 -10.53
N VAL A 139 -16.05 -4.26 -11.77
CA VAL A 139 -17.28 -3.99 -12.53
C VAL A 139 -17.78 -5.22 -13.27
N HIS A 140 -18.11 -6.31 -12.57
CA HIS A 140 -18.94 -7.37 -13.17
C HIS A 140 -19.83 -8.08 -12.13
N PRO A 141 -21.15 -7.84 -12.13
CA PRO A 141 -22.08 -8.57 -11.27
C PRO A 141 -22.20 -10.01 -11.76
N GLN A 142 -21.77 -10.95 -10.92
CA GLN A 142 -21.95 -12.39 -11.13
C GLN A 142 -22.92 -12.94 -10.09
N SER A 143 -23.87 -13.76 -10.53
CA SER A 143 -24.78 -14.47 -9.63
C SER A 143 -24.01 -15.56 -8.90
N LEU A 144 -23.78 -15.37 -7.61
CA LEU A 144 -23.00 -16.29 -6.80
C LEU A 144 -23.93 -17.27 -6.06
N SER A 145 -23.67 -18.57 -6.18
CA SER A 145 -24.42 -19.57 -5.40
C SER A 145 -24.00 -19.51 -3.93
N PRO A 146 -24.88 -19.84 -2.96
CA PRO A 146 -24.52 -19.88 -1.55
C PRO A 146 -23.32 -20.80 -1.25
N LEU A 147 -23.18 -21.90 -2.01
CA LEU A 147 -22.04 -22.81 -1.89
C LEU A 147 -20.74 -22.19 -2.43
N GLY A 148 -20.83 -21.42 -3.52
CA GLY A 148 -19.69 -20.64 -4.02
C GLY A 148 -19.27 -19.58 -3.01
N ALA A 149 -20.22 -18.91 -2.37
CA ALA A 149 -19.96 -17.89 -1.37
C ALA A 149 -19.25 -18.47 -0.14
N THR A 150 -19.68 -19.63 0.37
CA THR A 150 -19.01 -20.27 1.50
C THR A 150 -17.60 -20.73 1.17
N ALA A 151 -17.37 -21.24 -0.04
CA ALA A 151 -16.04 -21.59 -0.52
C ALA A 151 -15.10 -20.37 -0.58
N ILE A 152 -15.59 -19.25 -1.13
CA ILE A 152 -14.87 -17.98 -1.20
C ILE A 152 -14.52 -17.44 0.20
N VAL A 153 -15.50 -17.40 1.11
CA VAL A 153 -15.27 -16.95 2.51
C VAL A 153 -14.23 -17.82 3.21
N THR A 154 -14.30 -19.14 3.01
CA THR A 154 -13.32 -20.07 3.58
C THR A 154 -11.93 -19.84 3.00
N LEU A 155 -11.83 -19.66 1.69
CA LEU A 155 -10.57 -19.37 0.99
C LEU A 155 -9.94 -18.06 1.49
N ASN A 156 -10.74 -16.99 1.58
CA ASN A 156 -10.29 -15.70 2.10
C ASN A 156 -9.84 -15.82 3.56
N GLY A 157 -10.58 -16.52 4.41
CA GLY A 157 -10.23 -16.75 5.81
C GLY A 157 -8.92 -17.53 5.99
N VAL A 158 -8.69 -18.57 5.18
CA VAL A 158 -7.42 -19.32 5.16
C VAL A 158 -6.28 -18.42 4.70
N GLY A 159 -6.47 -17.64 3.63
CA GLY A 159 -5.50 -16.68 3.13
C GLY A 159 -5.11 -15.65 4.19
N TYR A 160 -6.12 -15.04 4.84
CA TYR A 160 -5.94 -14.07 5.92
C TYR A 160 -5.19 -14.66 7.12
N TYR A 161 -5.53 -15.90 7.51
CA TYR A 161 -4.85 -16.58 8.61
C TYR A 161 -3.35 -16.77 8.33
N ILE A 162 -3.01 -17.28 7.13
CA ILE A 162 -1.62 -17.49 6.72
C ILE A 162 -0.89 -16.14 6.63
N PHE A 163 -1.51 -15.14 6.01
CA PHE A 163 -0.95 -13.80 5.87
C PHE A 163 -0.64 -13.16 7.22
N ARG A 164 -1.60 -13.18 8.16
CA ARG A 164 -1.45 -12.57 9.48
C ARG A 164 -0.44 -13.33 10.34
N LYS A 165 -0.52 -14.66 10.40
CA LYS A 165 0.37 -15.45 11.26
C LYS A 165 1.82 -15.36 10.79
N SER A 166 2.06 -15.42 9.48
CA SER A 166 3.42 -15.29 8.93
C SER A 166 4.00 -13.89 9.14
N ASN A 167 3.21 -12.82 8.93
CA ASN A 167 3.65 -11.45 9.20
C ASN A 167 3.86 -11.18 10.69
N SER A 168 2.99 -11.69 11.58
CA SER A 168 3.16 -11.57 13.02
C SER A 168 4.46 -12.24 13.48
N GLN A 169 4.76 -13.44 12.96
CA GLN A 169 6.02 -14.14 13.25
C GLN A 169 7.25 -13.32 12.80
N LYS A 170 7.18 -12.70 11.61
CA LYS A 170 8.23 -11.81 11.11
C LYS A 170 8.38 -10.55 11.96
N ASN A 171 7.28 -9.93 12.37
CA ASN A 171 7.29 -8.72 13.20
C ASN A 171 7.84 -8.99 14.60
N GLN A 172 7.48 -10.12 15.21
CA GLN A 172 8.05 -10.56 16.49
C GLN A 172 9.55 -10.85 16.38
N PHE A 173 10.02 -11.30 15.21
CA PHE A 173 11.43 -11.60 14.98
C PHE A 173 12.30 -10.35 14.79
N ARG A 174 11.76 -9.27 14.19
CA ARG A 174 12.53 -8.06 13.83
C ARG A 174 13.33 -7.43 14.99
N PRO A 175 12.78 -7.26 16.21
CA PRO A 175 13.53 -6.68 17.34
C PRO A 175 14.72 -7.53 17.80
N TYR A 176 14.64 -8.85 17.61
CA TYR A 176 15.66 -9.81 18.05
C TYR A 176 16.60 -10.24 16.93
N ALA A 177 16.43 -9.72 15.71
CA ALA A 177 17.26 -10.10 14.56
C ALA A 177 18.76 -9.79 14.75
N SER A 178 19.12 -8.93 15.71
CA SER A 178 20.50 -8.63 16.13
C SER A 178 20.94 -9.38 17.40
N GLN A 179 20.01 -10.02 18.12
CA GLN A 179 20.28 -10.70 19.40
C GLN A 179 20.31 -12.21 19.19
N CYS A 180 21.50 -12.80 19.38
CA CYS A 180 21.82 -14.20 19.11
C CYS A 180 21.22 -15.18 20.15
N CYS A 181 19.91 -15.13 20.43
CA CYS A 181 19.32 -16.06 21.40
C CYS A 181 17.97 -16.65 20.96
N MET A 182 18.01 -17.96 20.74
CA MET A 182 16.97 -18.99 20.81
C MET A 182 16.39 -19.63 19.52
N LEU A 183 16.90 -20.84 19.31
CA LEU A 183 16.28 -22.08 18.82
C LEU A 183 16.16 -22.41 17.33
N THR A 184 16.18 -21.48 16.37
CA THR A 184 16.42 -21.88 14.95
C THR A 184 16.82 -20.68 14.10
N TRP A 185 18.09 -20.26 14.18
CA TRP A 185 18.60 -19.09 13.46
C TRP A 185 19.79 -19.49 12.57
N ARG A 186 19.83 -18.98 11.33
CA ARG A 186 21.06 -18.96 10.54
C ARG A 186 21.54 -17.52 10.45
N LEU A 187 22.68 -17.24 11.09
CA LEU A 187 23.36 -15.95 10.98
C LEU A 187 24.03 -15.88 9.60
N LEU A 188 23.66 -14.86 8.82
CA LEU A 188 24.38 -14.51 7.60
C LEU A 188 25.64 -13.71 7.97
N PRO A 189 26.68 -13.69 7.11
CA PRO A 189 27.93 -12.96 7.36
C PRO A 189 27.75 -11.46 7.64
N GLN A 190 26.57 -10.90 7.33
CA GLN A 190 26.21 -9.48 7.43
C GLN A 190 25.49 -9.12 8.74
N GLN A 191 25.59 -9.92 9.82
CA GLN A 191 24.95 -9.63 11.12
C GLN A 191 23.42 -9.46 11.04
N ARG A 192 22.78 -10.15 10.08
CA ARG A 192 21.32 -10.19 9.93
C ARG A 192 20.84 -11.59 10.27
N GLY A 193 20.01 -11.71 11.31
CA GLY A 193 19.32 -12.96 11.62
C GLY A 193 18.29 -13.30 10.53
N LEU A 194 18.22 -14.57 10.13
CA LEU A 194 17.19 -15.08 9.22
C LEU A 194 16.21 -15.99 10.00
N LEU A 195 14.92 -15.71 9.86
CA LEU A 195 13.83 -16.53 10.40
C LEU A 195 13.68 -17.80 9.53
N VAL A 196 14.07 -18.96 10.07
CA VAL A 196 14.05 -20.24 9.36
C VAL A 196 13.12 -21.29 10.00
N SER A 197 12.24 -20.86 10.92
CA SER A 197 11.27 -21.72 11.62
C SER A 197 9.83 -21.26 11.40
N GLY A 198 8.86 -22.12 11.76
CA GLY A 198 7.44 -21.88 11.56
C GLY A 198 7.09 -21.74 10.07
N TRP A 199 6.29 -20.73 9.71
CA TRP A 199 5.85 -20.51 8.32
C TRP A 199 7.02 -20.25 7.36
N TRP A 200 8.04 -19.54 7.84
CA TRP A 200 9.22 -19.15 7.07
C TRP A 200 10.26 -20.28 6.93
N GLY A 201 10.10 -21.36 7.71
CA GLY A 201 10.86 -22.61 7.51
C GLY A 201 10.25 -23.53 6.46
N LEU A 202 8.93 -23.41 6.20
CA LEU A 202 8.22 -24.21 5.20
C LEU A 202 8.39 -23.62 3.78
N VAL A 203 8.21 -22.31 3.65
CA VAL A 203 8.26 -21.59 2.37
C VAL A 203 8.99 -20.26 2.58
N ARG A 204 9.64 -19.76 1.52
CA ARG A 204 10.40 -18.48 1.58
C ARG A 204 9.52 -17.24 1.75
N HIS A 205 8.29 -17.28 1.22
CA HIS A 205 7.34 -16.16 1.23
C HIS A 205 5.92 -16.64 1.58
N PRO A 206 5.69 -17.13 2.82
CA PRO A 206 4.37 -17.61 3.24
C PRO A 206 3.31 -16.50 3.26
N ASN A 207 3.73 -15.26 3.51
CA ASN A 207 2.86 -14.08 3.46
C ASN A 207 2.33 -13.82 2.04
N TYR A 208 3.13 -14.03 1.00
CA TYR A 208 2.67 -13.84 -0.40
C TYR A 208 1.67 -14.92 -0.80
N LEU A 209 1.81 -16.13 -0.27
CA LEU A 209 0.80 -17.17 -0.47
C LEU A 209 -0.55 -16.76 0.15
N GLY A 210 -0.53 -16.23 1.38
CA GLY A 210 -1.75 -15.74 2.03
C GLY A 210 -2.40 -14.59 1.24
N ASP A 211 -1.58 -13.66 0.74
CA ASP A 211 -2.06 -12.52 -0.07
C ASP A 211 -2.67 -12.98 -1.41
N LEU A 212 -2.02 -13.95 -2.07
CA LEU A 212 -2.55 -14.55 -3.31
C LEU A 212 -3.90 -15.25 -3.08
N LEU A 213 -4.05 -15.96 -1.96
CA LEU A 213 -5.32 -16.63 -1.62
C LEU A 213 -6.43 -15.61 -1.32
N MET A 214 -6.11 -14.50 -0.66
CA MET A 214 -7.06 -13.40 -0.46
C MET A 214 -7.41 -12.68 -1.76
N ALA A 215 -6.47 -12.52 -2.68
CA ALA A 215 -6.70 -11.89 -3.99
C ALA A 215 -7.49 -12.79 -4.96
N LEU A 216 -7.39 -14.11 -4.80
CA LEU A 216 -8.14 -15.09 -5.58
C LEU A 216 -9.60 -15.22 -5.12
N ALA A 217 -9.87 -14.92 -3.86
CA ALA A 217 -11.18 -15.03 -3.22
C ALA A 217 -12.04 -13.78 -3.46
#